data_AF-A0AAD7SVB1-F1
#
_entry.id   AF-A0AAD7SVB1-F1
#
_cell.length_a   1.000
_cell.length_b   1.000
_cell.length_c   1.000
_cell.angle_alpha   90.00
_cell.angle_beta   90.00
_cell.angle_gamma   90.00
#
_symmetry.space_group_name_H-M   'P 1'
#
loop_
_entity.id
_entity.type
_entity.pdbx_description
1 polymer ?
#
loop_
_entity_poly.entity_id
_entity_poly.type
_entity_poly.pdbx_seq_one_letter_code
_entity_poly.pdbx_strand_id
1 'polypeptide(L)'
;MHSDNGTNFRSADSELKKSIKEWNTSKITKNLQQKGVQWHFNPPAGSHHGGSWERLIRSVRKILNTTVKEQPLDEEGLHTLLCEAEAIINSRPITKASSDLNDLEALTPNHLVLLKVKPELPPGVFNKDDQYANRRWRQVQYLADVFWKRWCKEYLLQLQERQRWSTPGRNFCVGDVVLIVDDTSPRNSWSLGRIVETFPDKKGFVRQVKVKTKTSELCRPVTKLCLLQESEDY
;
A
#
# COMPACT_ATOMS: atom_id res chain seq x y z
N MET A 1 11.50 17.74 8.35
CA MET A 1 11.77 16.93 7.14
C MET A 1 12.92 15.98 7.45
N HIS A 2 12.81 14.71 7.09
CA HIS A 2 13.86 13.70 7.30
C HIS A 2 14.38 13.16 5.97
N SER A 3 15.69 12.92 5.84
CA SER A 3 16.30 12.32 4.65
C SER A 3 17.42 11.37 5.03
N ASP A 4 17.64 10.34 4.21
CA ASP A 4 18.78 9.45 4.37
C ASP A 4 20.09 10.15 3.93
N ASN A 5 21.21 9.71 4.50
CA ASN A 5 22.55 10.18 4.15
C ASN A 5 23.24 9.24 3.13
N GLY A 6 22.44 8.54 2.33
CA GLY A 6 22.90 7.51 1.39
C GLY A 6 23.54 8.09 0.11
N THR A 7 24.70 7.56 -0.28
CA THR A 7 25.55 8.11 -1.35
C THR A 7 25.46 7.42 -2.73
N ASN A 8 24.44 6.59 -3.02
CA ASN A 8 24.57 5.59 -4.10
C ASN A 8 23.40 5.52 -5.12
N PHE A 9 23.66 5.91 -6.37
CA PHE A 9 23.52 5.05 -7.57
C PHE A 9 24.75 5.33 -8.48
N ARG A 10 25.12 4.53 -9.51
CA ARG A 10 26.35 4.79 -10.30
C ARG A 10 26.01 4.96 -11.79
N SER A 11 26.66 5.93 -12.44
CA SER A 11 26.51 6.47 -13.81
C SER A 11 25.60 7.71 -13.97
N ALA A 12 24.27 7.65 -13.81
CA ALA A 12 23.41 8.88 -13.79
C ALA A 12 23.69 9.80 -12.58
N ASP A 13 24.42 9.27 -11.61
CA ASP A 13 24.78 9.88 -10.35
C ASP A 13 25.92 10.88 -10.44
N SER A 14 26.80 10.86 -11.45
CA SER A 14 27.81 11.92 -11.57
C SER A 14 27.16 13.25 -11.92
N GLU A 15 26.16 13.22 -12.79
CA GLU A 15 25.42 14.40 -13.24
C GLU A 15 24.42 14.84 -12.17
N LEU A 16 23.67 13.90 -11.58
CA LEU A 16 22.80 14.18 -10.43
C LEU A 16 23.59 14.65 -9.21
N LYS A 17 24.79 14.12 -8.92
CA LYS A 17 25.67 14.62 -7.84
C LYS A 17 26.23 15.99 -8.13
N LYS A 18 26.51 16.32 -9.40
CA LYS A 18 26.92 17.67 -9.78
C LYS A 18 25.76 18.64 -9.56
N SER A 19 24.55 18.29 -10.01
CA SER A 19 23.33 19.07 -9.75
C SER A 19 22.92 19.12 -8.27
N ILE A 20 23.15 18.07 -7.49
CA ILE A 20 22.89 18.01 -6.04
C ILE A 20 23.95 18.81 -5.26
N LYS A 21 25.23 18.78 -5.69
CA LYS A 21 26.28 19.67 -5.14
C LYS A 21 26.03 21.13 -5.51
N GLU A 22 25.48 21.39 -6.70
CA GLU A 22 25.00 22.71 -7.13
C GLU A 22 23.70 23.12 -6.40
N TRP A 23 22.88 22.16 -5.96
CA TRP A 23 21.80 22.35 -4.99
C TRP A 23 22.40 22.65 -3.62
N ASN A 24 22.85 23.88 -3.47
CA ASN A 24 23.34 24.49 -2.24
C ASN A 24 22.49 24.03 -1.04
N THR A 25 23.02 23.11 -0.24
CA THR A 25 22.37 22.61 0.99
C THR A 25 22.06 23.78 1.91
N SER A 26 22.91 24.81 1.89
CA SER A 26 22.71 26.10 2.56
C SER A 26 21.45 26.84 2.08
N LYS A 27 21.16 26.84 0.78
CA LYS A 27 19.99 27.49 0.17
C LYS A 27 18.72 26.71 0.45
N ILE A 28 18.78 25.38 0.49
CA ILE A 28 17.67 24.52 0.90
C ILE A 28 17.36 24.73 2.39
N THR A 29 18.36 24.61 3.26
CA THR A 29 18.20 24.85 4.69
C THR A 29 17.67 26.27 4.96
N LYS A 30 18.18 27.28 4.25
CA LYS A 30 17.71 28.67 4.39
C LYS A 30 16.26 28.85 3.91
N ASN A 31 15.87 28.25 2.78
CA ASN A 31 14.48 28.29 2.30
C ASN A 31 13.52 27.48 3.20
N LEU A 32 13.96 26.34 3.71
CA LEU A 32 13.16 25.50 4.61
C LEU A 32 13.03 26.17 5.99
N GLN A 33 14.09 26.80 6.51
CA GLN A 33 14.05 27.60 7.73
C GLN A 33 13.11 28.80 7.60
N GLN A 34 13.11 29.49 6.45
CA GLN A 34 12.13 30.56 6.17
C GLN A 34 10.67 30.06 6.20
N LYS A 35 10.45 28.77 5.93
CA LYS A 35 9.14 28.10 6.03
C LYS A 35 8.92 27.41 7.38
N GLY A 36 9.80 27.60 8.36
CA GLY A 36 9.73 26.94 9.67
C GLY A 36 10.01 25.43 9.64
N VAL A 37 10.50 24.89 8.52
CA VAL A 37 10.77 23.46 8.35
C VAL A 37 12.21 23.15 8.76
N GLN A 38 12.37 22.40 9.85
CA GLN A 38 13.67 21.86 10.25
C GLN A 38 14.00 20.60 9.42
N TRP A 39 15.18 20.57 8.81
CA TRP A 39 15.66 19.43 8.04
C TRP A 39 16.66 18.61 8.86
N HIS A 40 16.36 17.33 9.04
CA HIS A 40 17.15 16.38 9.81
C HIS A 40 17.67 15.28 8.88
N PHE A 41 18.97 14.99 8.94
CA PHE A 41 19.55 13.82 8.29
C PHE A 41 19.59 12.66 9.27
N ASN A 42 19.33 11.45 8.76
CA ASN A 42 19.57 10.26 9.56
C ASN A 42 21.07 10.16 9.91
N PRO A 43 21.41 9.64 11.11
CA PRO A 43 22.80 9.38 11.47
C PRO A 43 23.49 8.54 10.40
N PRO A 44 24.79 8.78 10.11
CA PRO A 44 25.56 7.92 9.21
C PRO A 44 25.43 6.45 9.64
N ALA A 45 25.17 5.55 8.68
CA ALA A 45 24.87 4.12 8.91
C ALA A 45 23.57 3.79 9.69
N GLY A 46 22.72 4.78 9.98
CA GLY A 46 21.43 4.61 10.64
C GLY A 46 20.27 4.21 9.73
N SER A 47 20.50 3.35 8.71
CA SER A 47 19.52 2.96 7.69
C SER A 47 18.22 2.36 8.26
N HIS A 48 18.28 1.81 9.49
CA HIS A 48 17.10 1.32 10.20
C HIS A 48 16.05 2.40 10.48
N HIS A 49 16.45 3.66 10.65
CA HIS A 49 15.52 4.77 10.86
C HIS A 49 14.62 5.01 9.64
N GLY A 50 15.10 4.64 8.45
CA GLY A 50 14.35 4.70 7.18
C GLY A 50 13.71 3.42 6.72
N GLY A 51 13.86 2.33 7.48
CA GLY A 51 13.52 1.00 7.01
C GLY A 51 12.05 0.80 6.62
N SER A 52 11.10 1.56 7.20
CA SER A 52 9.68 1.46 6.86
C SER A 52 9.38 2.10 5.50
N TRP A 53 9.78 3.36 5.29
CA TRP A 53 9.56 4.04 4.01
C TRP A 53 10.42 3.45 2.89
N GLU A 54 11.64 2.99 3.17
CA GLU A 54 12.49 2.34 2.17
C GLU A 54 11.92 1.00 1.70
N ARG A 55 11.34 0.21 2.60
CA ARG A 55 10.63 -1.03 2.24
C ARG A 55 9.44 -0.72 1.34
N LEU A 56 8.68 0.33 1.67
CA LEU A 56 7.55 0.78 0.85
C LEU A 56 8.03 1.22 -0.55
N ILE A 57 9.03 2.09 -0.62
CA ILE A 57 9.63 2.57 -1.88
C ILE A 57 10.14 1.40 -2.73
N ARG A 58 10.80 0.41 -2.11
CA ARG A 58 11.29 -0.77 -2.81
C ARG A 58 10.15 -1.57 -3.45
N SER A 59 9.05 -1.79 -2.72
CA SER A 59 7.87 -2.49 -3.26
C SER A 59 7.21 -1.71 -4.39
N VAL A 60 6.98 -0.41 -4.20
CA VAL A 60 6.40 0.46 -5.25
C VAL A 60 7.26 0.44 -6.51
N ARG A 61 8.57 0.63 -6.38
CA ARG A 61 9.51 0.64 -7.51
C ARG A 61 9.54 -0.72 -8.22
N LYS A 62 9.49 -1.83 -7.47
CA LYS A 62 9.43 -3.18 -8.04
C LYS A 62 8.18 -3.34 -8.91
N ILE A 63 7.02 -2.93 -8.40
CA ILE A 63 5.75 -3.05 -9.14
C ILE A 63 5.75 -2.13 -10.36
N LEU A 64 6.11 -0.84 -10.20
CA LEU A 64 6.19 0.12 -11.31
C LEU A 64 7.13 -0.38 -12.42
N ASN A 65 8.33 -0.85 -12.06
CA ASN A 65 9.29 -1.38 -13.04
C ASN A 65 8.72 -2.58 -13.81
N THR A 66 7.88 -3.39 -13.18
CA THR A 66 7.23 -4.50 -13.87
C THR A 66 6.07 -4.04 -14.75
N THR A 67 5.23 -3.11 -14.28
CA THR A 67 4.09 -2.58 -15.01
C THR A 67 4.53 -1.79 -16.25
N VAL A 68 5.54 -0.92 -16.12
CA VAL A 68 6.07 -0.10 -17.23
C VAL A 68 6.83 -0.95 -18.26
N LYS A 69 7.36 -2.12 -17.86
CA LYS A 69 7.99 -3.05 -18.81
C LYS A 69 7.00 -3.82 -19.68
N GLU A 70 5.72 -3.87 -19.29
CA GLU A 70 4.71 -4.58 -20.10
C GLU A 70 4.38 -3.83 -21.39
N GLN A 71 4.47 -2.49 -21.39
CA GLN A 71 3.98 -1.64 -22.47
C GLN A 71 4.79 -0.33 -22.58
N PRO A 72 5.13 0.15 -23.78
CA PRO A 72 5.74 1.47 -23.95
C PRO A 72 4.72 2.57 -23.63
N LEU A 73 5.10 3.48 -22.73
CA LEU A 73 4.33 4.67 -22.36
C LEU A 73 5.04 5.94 -22.85
N ASP A 74 4.24 6.96 -23.13
CA ASP A 74 4.69 8.33 -23.36
C ASP A 74 4.80 9.05 -22.01
N GLU A 75 5.34 10.25 -22.04
CA GLU A 75 5.53 11.08 -20.85
C GLU A 75 4.20 11.33 -20.12
N GLU A 76 3.14 11.72 -20.84
CA GLU A 76 1.82 11.97 -20.26
C GLU A 76 1.18 10.70 -19.68
N GLY A 77 1.29 9.57 -20.40
CA GLY A 77 0.79 8.28 -19.92
C GLY A 77 1.53 7.79 -18.68
N LEU A 78 2.85 7.97 -18.63
CA LEU A 78 3.66 7.66 -17.46
C LEU A 78 3.29 8.55 -16.27
N HIS A 79 3.16 9.86 -16.48
CA HIS A 79 2.76 10.80 -15.44
C HIS A 79 1.39 10.42 -14.86
N THR A 80 0.41 10.13 -15.72
CA THR A 80 -0.93 9.71 -15.31
C THR A 80 -0.88 8.40 -14.53
N LEU A 81 -0.10 7.42 -14.97
CA LEU A 81 0.08 6.16 -14.26
C LEU A 81 0.70 6.38 -12.86
N LEU A 82 1.65 7.31 -12.73
CA LEU A 82 2.24 7.64 -11.44
C LEU A 82 1.24 8.29 -10.48
N CYS A 83 0.38 9.19 -10.97
CA CYS A 83 -0.71 9.77 -10.17
C CYS A 83 -1.72 8.70 -9.72
N GLU A 84 -2.08 7.76 -10.60
CA GLU A 84 -2.96 6.63 -10.25
C GLU A 84 -2.31 5.71 -9.22
N ALA A 85 -1.02 5.38 -9.40
CA ALA A 85 -0.25 4.59 -8.44
C ALA A 85 -0.16 5.29 -7.07
N GLU A 86 0.06 6.60 -7.03
CA GLU A 86 0.03 7.40 -5.80
C GLU A 86 -1.34 7.29 -5.11
N ALA A 87 -2.43 7.48 -5.86
CA ALA A 87 -3.77 7.36 -5.33
C ALA A 87 -4.04 5.97 -4.73
N ILE A 88 -3.58 4.91 -5.39
CA ILE A 88 -3.66 3.51 -4.93
C ILE A 88 -2.84 3.28 -3.65
N ILE A 89 -1.62 3.81 -3.59
CA ILE A 89 -0.77 3.65 -2.40
C ILE A 89 -1.36 4.41 -1.21
N ASN A 90 -1.99 5.55 -1.45
CA ASN A 90 -2.60 6.38 -0.41
C ASN A 90 -4.01 5.94 -0.03
N SER A 91 -4.67 5.06 -0.80
CA SER A 91 -5.92 4.39 -0.42
C SER A 91 -5.69 3.17 0.48
N ARG A 92 -4.44 2.77 0.72
CA ARG A 92 -4.14 1.56 1.52
C ARG A 92 -4.70 1.65 2.96
N PRO A 93 -5.25 0.57 3.50
CA PRO A 93 -5.76 0.52 4.87
C PRO A 93 -4.60 0.50 5.87
N ILE A 94 -4.62 1.41 6.85
CA ILE A 94 -3.66 1.48 7.98
C ILE A 94 -4.25 0.75 9.19
N THR A 95 -5.46 1.13 9.59
CA THR A 95 -6.17 0.58 10.75
C THR A 95 -7.67 0.87 10.60
N LYS A 96 -8.49 0.57 11.61
CA LYS A 96 -9.92 0.90 11.63
C LYS A 96 -10.12 2.41 11.80
N ALA A 97 -11.05 3.01 11.05
CA ALA A 97 -11.31 4.45 11.12
C ALA A 97 -12.11 4.86 12.37
N SER A 98 -12.97 3.98 12.88
CA SER A 98 -13.93 4.29 13.94
C SER A 98 -13.92 3.23 15.05
N SER A 99 -14.24 3.66 16.27
CA SER A 99 -14.48 2.74 17.40
C SER A 99 -15.77 1.93 17.23
N ASP A 100 -16.72 2.41 16.42
CA ASP A 100 -18.00 1.72 16.19
C ASP A 100 -17.79 0.35 15.55
N LEU A 101 -18.32 -0.69 16.20
CA LEU A 101 -18.23 -2.08 15.76
C LEU A 101 -18.90 -2.35 14.41
N ASN A 102 -19.87 -1.52 14.01
CA ASN A 102 -20.56 -1.64 12.73
C ASN A 102 -19.88 -0.87 11.60
N ASP A 103 -18.98 0.07 11.94
CA ASP A 103 -18.24 0.82 10.95
C ASP A 103 -16.97 0.07 10.53
N LEU A 104 -17.09 -0.63 9.40
CA LEU A 104 -16.01 -1.35 8.74
C LEU A 104 -15.27 -0.49 7.71
N GLU A 105 -15.08 0.80 7.99
CA GLU A 105 -14.23 1.68 7.18
C GLU A 105 -12.77 1.63 7.65
N ALA A 106 -11.84 1.51 6.69
CA ALA A 106 -10.42 1.56 6.97
C ALA A 106 -9.94 3.02 7.02
N LEU A 107 -9.13 3.36 8.01
CA LEU A 107 -8.34 4.58 8.00
C LEU A 107 -7.24 4.46 6.96
N THR A 108 -7.22 5.37 5.99
CA THR A 108 -6.21 5.41 4.92
C THR A 108 -5.34 6.65 5.05
N PRO A 109 -4.13 6.68 4.46
CA PRO A 109 -3.34 7.90 4.35
C PRO A 109 -4.12 9.05 3.69
N ASN A 110 -4.96 8.76 2.69
CA ASN A 110 -5.83 9.75 2.06
C ASN A 110 -6.78 10.41 3.06
N HIS A 111 -7.32 9.66 4.03
CA HIS A 111 -8.17 10.24 5.09
C HIS A 111 -7.41 11.25 5.94
N LEU A 112 -6.13 10.99 6.24
CA LEU A 112 -5.29 11.88 7.04
C LEU A 112 -4.85 13.13 6.27
N VAL A 113 -4.49 12.96 5.00
CA VAL A 113 -3.94 14.05 4.18
C VAL A 113 -5.04 14.95 3.60
N LEU A 114 -6.12 14.35 3.09
CA LEU A 114 -7.19 15.08 2.43
C LEU A 114 -8.30 15.49 3.39
N LEU A 115 -8.34 14.90 4.59
CA LEU A 115 -9.40 15.08 5.60
C LEU A 115 -10.82 14.83 5.04
N LYS A 116 -10.91 14.04 3.97
CA LYS A 116 -12.14 13.72 3.26
C LYS A 116 -12.15 12.25 2.91
N VAL A 117 -13.31 11.61 3.10
CA VAL A 117 -13.61 10.31 2.53
C VAL A 117 -13.86 10.53 1.04
N LYS A 118 -12.91 10.17 0.18
CA LYS A 118 -13.10 10.25 -1.27
C LYS A 118 -13.96 9.06 -1.68
N PRO A 119 -15.13 9.24 -2.31
CA PRO A 119 -15.84 8.10 -2.86
C PRO A 119 -14.94 7.45 -3.92
N GLU A 120 -14.61 6.19 -3.68
CA GLU A 120 -13.94 5.34 -4.66
C GLU A 120 -14.95 5.05 -5.76
N LEU A 121 -15.06 5.94 -6.74
CA LEU A 121 -15.72 5.57 -7.98
C LEU A 121 -14.86 4.47 -8.60
N PRO A 122 -15.40 3.25 -8.78
CA PRO A 122 -14.63 2.19 -9.39
C PRO A 122 -14.24 2.70 -10.78
N PRO A 123 -12.95 2.76 -11.10
CA PRO A 123 -12.54 3.00 -12.46
C PRO A 123 -13.15 1.84 -13.25
N GLY A 124 -13.77 2.13 -14.40
CA GLY A 124 -14.59 1.16 -15.14
C GLY A 124 -13.89 -0.19 -15.40
N VAL A 125 -14.59 -1.19 -15.93
CA VAL A 125 -13.94 -2.48 -16.20
C VAL A 125 -12.96 -2.33 -17.37
N PHE A 126 -11.66 -2.53 -17.11
CA PHE A 126 -10.60 -2.53 -18.13
C PHE A 126 -10.09 -3.95 -18.39
N ASN A 127 -9.97 -4.30 -19.67
CA ASN A 127 -9.57 -5.63 -20.11
C ASN A 127 -8.17 -5.62 -20.72
N LYS A 128 -7.56 -6.80 -20.86
CA LYS A 128 -6.24 -6.95 -21.48
C LYS A 128 -6.23 -6.43 -22.93
N ASP A 129 -7.36 -6.46 -23.61
CA ASP A 129 -7.49 -5.95 -24.97
C ASP A 129 -7.39 -4.41 -25.04
N ASP A 130 -7.65 -3.70 -23.93
CA ASP A 130 -7.44 -2.25 -23.84
C ASP A 130 -5.95 -1.86 -23.92
N GLN A 131 -5.02 -2.82 -23.81
CA GLN A 131 -3.58 -2.61 -24.07
C GLN A 131 -3.31 -2.13 -25.50
N TYR A 132 -4.12 -2.57 -26.47
CA TYR A 132 -3.97 -2.23 -27.89
C TYR A 132 -5.00 -1.19 -28.35
N ALA A 133 -5.76 -0.61 -27.43
CA ALA A 133 -6.77 0.36 -27.79
C ALA A 133 -6.11 1.64 -28.34
N ASN A 134 -6.65 2.19 -29.43
CA ASN A 134 -6.32 3.55 -29.91
C ASN A 134 -6.65 4.65 -28.88
N ARG A 135 -7.23 4.28 -27.73
CA ARG A 135 -7.59 5.17 -26.61
C ARG A 135 -6.56 5.01 -25.50
N ARG A 136 -5.53 5.85 -25.54
CA ARG A 136 -4.39 5.84 -24.61
C ARG A 136 -4.78 5.88 -23.12
N TRP A 137 -5.86 6.59 -22.79
CA TRP A 137 -6.38 6.61 -21.42
C TRP A 137 -6.81 5.23 -20.92
N ARG A 138 -7.33 4.34 -21.78
CA ARG A 138 -7.71 2.98 -21.39
C ARG A 138 -6.50 2.11 -21.11
N GLN A 139 -5.45 2.28 -21.90
CA GLN A 139 -4.16 1.61 -21.67
C GLN A 139 -3.60 1.98 -20.29
N VAL A 140 -3.58 3.27 -19.93
CA VAL A 140 -3.10 3.74 -18.62
C VAL A 140 -3.97 3.16 -17.49
N GLN A 141 -5.28 3.16 -17.65
CA GLN A 141 -6.19 2.61 -16.65
C GLN A 141 -6.02 1.10 -16.46
N TYR A 142 -5.80 0.36 -17.55
CA TYR A 142 -5.43 -1.06 -17.47
C TYR A 142 -4.12 -1.27 -16.70
N LEU A 143 -3.09 -0.46 -16.96
CA LEU A 143 -1.82 -0.56 -16.23
C LEU A 143 -1.98 -0.20 -14.74
N ALA A 144 -2.87 0.74 -14.40
CA ALA A 144 -3.22 1.04 -13.02
C ALA A 144 -3.94 -0.15 -12.34
N ASP A 145 -4.77 -0.91 -13.06
CA ASP A 145 -5.38 -2.14 -12.53
C ASP A 145 -4.35 -3.26 -12.32
N VAL A 146 -3.37 -3.39 -13.23
CA VAL A 146 -2.24 -4.31 -13.05
C VAL A 146 -1.40 -3.89 -11.84
N PHE A 147 -1.14 -2.59 -11.70
CA PHE A 147 -0.45 -2.03 -10.54
C PHE A 147 -1.20 -2.35 -9.25
N TRP A 148 -2.52 -2.11 -9.19
CA TRP A 148 -3.38 -2.43 -8.05
C TRP A 148 -3.29 -3.90 -7.65
N LYS A 149 -3.49 -4.83 -8.58
CA LYS A 149 -3.46 -6.28 -8.29
C LYS A 149 -2.12 -6.73 -7.72
N ARG A 150 -1.02 -6.18 -8.24
CA ARG A 150 0.34 -6.46 -7.75
C ARG A 150 0.59 -5.78 -6.40
N TRP A 151 0.11 -4.55 -6.23
CA TRP A 151 0.21 -3.77 -4.99
C TRP A 151 -0.49 -4.45 -3.83
N CYS A 152 -1.73 -4.91 -4.01
CA CYS A 152 -2.45 -5.65 -2.97
C CYS A 152 -1.64 -6.85 -2.50
N LYS A 153 -1.10 -7.66 -3.43
CA LYS A 153 -0.29 -8.84 -3.08
C LYS A 153 0.97 -8.47 -2.30
N GLU A 154 1.72 -7.46 -2.72
CA GLU A 154 2.95 -7.04 -2.02
C GLU A 154 2.65 -6.37 -0.68
N TYR A 155 1.61 -5.53 -0.60
CA TYR A 155 1.23 -4.85 0.63
C TYR A 155 0.73 -5.84 1.69
N LEU A 156 -0.05 -6.84 1.30
CA LEU A 156 -0.51 -7.90 2.21
C LEU A 156 0.66 -8.69 2.80
N LEU A 157 1.67 -8.99 1.98
CA LEU A 157 2.89 -9.66 2.47
C LEU A 157 3.69 -8.79 3.45
N GLN A 158 3.54 -7.47 3.40
CA GLN A 158 4.15 -6.57 4.38
C GLN A 158 3.36 -6.49 5.69
N LEU A 159 2.03 -6.61 5.63
CA LEU A 159 1.16 -6.63 6.82
C LEU A 159 1.25 -7.96 7.58
N GLN A 160 1.44 -9.08 6.87
CA GLN A 160 1.71 -10.37 7.48
C GLN A 160 3.17 -10.41 7.97
N GLU A 161 3.40 -10.07 9.24
CA GLU A 161 4.72 -10.25 9.86
C GLU A 161 5.19 -11.71 9.69
N ARG A 162 6.24 -11.92 8.91
CA ARG A 162 6.93 -13.21 8.85
C ARG A 162 7.64 -13.44 10.18
N GLN A 163 6.97 -14.09 11.13
CA GLN A 163 7.66 -14.70 12.25
C GLN A 163 8.65 -15.74 11.72
N ARG A 164 9.84 -15.80 12.34
CA ARG A 164 10.76 -16.92 12.14
C ARG A 164 9.99 -18.21 12.45
N TRP A 165 10.18 -19.22 11.60
CA TRP A 165 9.53 -20.54 11.55
C TRP A 165 9.46 -21.34 12.87
N SER A 166 9.96 -20.78 13.98
CA SER A 166 10.12 -21.38 15.29
C SER A 166 8.90 -21.27 16.20
N THR A 167 7.94 -20.39 15.94
CA THR A 167 6.73 -20.23 16.79
C THR A 167 5.45 -20.25 15.94
N PRO A 168 4.42 -21.05 16.31
CA PRO A 168 3.12 -20.94 15.68
C PRO A 168 2.53 -19.55 15.97
N GLY A 169 2.09 -18.86 14.91
CA GLY A 169 1.44 -17.55 15.04
C GLY A 169 0.07 -17.65 15.73
N ARG A 170 -0.41 -16.52 16.25
CA ARG A 170 -1.75 -16.39 16.85
C ARG A 170 -2.82 -16.88 15.86
N ASN A 171 -3.73 -17.72 16.33
CA ASN A 171 -4.93 -18.09 15.58
C ASN A 171 -5.88 -16.90 15.50
N PHE A 172 -6.61 -16.79 14.40
CA PHE A 172 -7.73 -15.85 14.29
C PHE A 172 -8.81 -16.16 15.32
N CYS A 173 -9.34 -15.11 15.96
CA CYS A 173 -10.38 -15.18 16.98
C CYS A 173 -11.67 -14.50 16.51
N VAL A 174 -12.79 -14.87 17.14
CA VAL A 174 -14.05 -14.15 16.98
C VAL A 174 -13.85 -12.71 17.47
N GLY A 175 -14.28 -11.75 16.66
CA GLY A 175 -14.15 -10.34 16.96
C GLY A 175 -13.01 -9.63 16.23
N ASP A 176 -12.02 -10.37 15.72
CA ASP A 176 -10.89 -9.81 14.95
C ASP A 176 -11.39 -9.06 13.70
N VAL A 177 -10.79 -7.90 13.43
CA VAL A 177 -11.02 -7.13 12.21
C VAL A 177 -9.96 -7.51 11.19
N VAL A 178 -10.42 -7.98 10.04
CA VAL A 178 -9.58 -8.51 8.97
C VAL A 178 -9.83 -7.80 7.65
N LEU A 179 -8.77 -7.61 6.89
CA LEU A 179 -8.83 -7.24 5.49
C LEU A 179 -9.06 -8.50 4.65
N ILE A 180 -10.11 -8.48 3.84
CA ILE A 180 -10.47 -9.58 2.93
C ILE A 180 -9.76 -9.36 1.60
N VAL A 181 -8.95 -10.35 1.23
CA VAL A 181 -8.20 -10.34 -0.03
C VAL A 181 -9.04 -11.00 -1.11
N ASP A 182 -9.60 -10.18 -1.98
CA ASP A 182 -10.34 -10.64 -3.16
C ASP A 182 -9.67 -10.12 -4.44
N ASP A 183 -9.14 -11.05 -5.24
CA ASP A 183 -8.49 -10.75 -6.52
C ASP A 183 -9.49 -10.20 -7.57
N THR A 184 -10.79 -10.31 -7.29
CA THR A 184 -11.88 -9.82 -8.14
C THR A 184 -12.40 -8.45 -7.71
N SER A 185 -11.96 -7.91 -6.56
CA SER A 185 -12.37 -6.59 -6.12
C SER A 185 -11.93 -5.50 -7.12
N PRO A 186 -12.78 -4.49 -7.35
CA PRO A 186 -12.42 -3.36 -8.20
C PRO A 186 -11.24 -2.60 -7.58
N ARG A 187 -10.52 -1.84 -8.42
CA ARG A 187 -9.39 -1.03 -7.99
C ARG A 187 -9.79 -0.10 -6.84
N ASN A 188 -8.87 0.09 -5.89
CA ASN A 188 -9.04 0.83 -4.64
C ASN A 188 -9.96 0.20 -3.59
N SER A 189 -10.75 -0.83 -3.94
CA SER A 189 -11.67 -1.42 -2.96
C SER A 189 -10.95 -2.30 -1.94
N TRP A 190 -10.86 -1.81 -0.71
CA TRP A 190 -10.35 -2.55 0.45
C TRP A 190 -11.49 -3.07 1.32
N SER A 191 -11.89 -4.32 1.12
CA SER A 191 -12.99 -4.91 1.87
C SER A 191 -12.56 -5.31 3.28
N LEU A 192 -13.04 -4.59 4.29
CA LEU A 192 -12.92 -5.00 5.69
C LEU A 192 -14.06 -5.92 6.10
N GLY A 193 -13.76 -6.81 7.03
CA GLY A 193 -14.77 -7.61 7.69
C GLY A 193 -14.35 -8.00 9.10
N ARG A 194 -15.33 -8.43 9.88
CA ARG A 194 -15.13 -8.89 11.25
C ARG A 194 -15.38 -10.38 11.33
N ILE A 195 -14.52 -11.12 12.01
CA ILE A 195 -14.71 -12.55 12.22
C ILE A 195 -15.87 -12.76 13.20
N VAL A 196 -16.90 -13.46 12.76
CA VAL A 196 -18.05 -13.84 13.59
C VAL A 196 -17.96 -15.29 14.08
N GLU A 197 -17.24 -16.13 13.35
CA GLU A 197 -17.11 -17.56 13.69
C GLU A 197 -15.77 -18.10 13.16
N THR A 198 -15.16 -19.03 13.92
CA THR A 198 -13.88 -19.66 13.56
C THR A 198 -14.02 -21.17 13.49
N PHE A 199 -13.45 -21.80 12.46
CA PHE A 199 -13.47 -23.25 12.26
C PHE A 199 -12.05 -23.84 12.43
N PRO A 200 -11.71 -24.35 13.62
CA PRO A 200 -10.44 -25.02 13.88
C PRO A 200 -10.41 -26.46 13.37
N ASP A 201 -9.24 -26.91 12.92
CA ASP A 201 -8.96 -28.30 12.58
C ASP A 201 -8.75 -29.16 13.85
N LYS A 202 -8.61 -30.49 13.71
CA LYS A 202 -8.35 -31.44 14.81
C LYS A 202 -7.13 -31.10 15.67
N LYS A 203 -6.20 -30.32 15.13
CA LYS A 203 -4.99 -29.83 15.82
C LYS A 203 -5.17 -28.45 16.48
N GLY A 204 -6.37 -27.87 16.46
CA GLY A 204 -6.67 -26.56 17.04
C GLY A 204 -6.29 -25.35 16.17
N PHE A 205 -5.87 -25.55 14.92
CA PHE A 205 -5.52 -24.44 14.00
C PHE A 205 -6.71 -23.97 13.19
N VAL A 206 -6.98 -22.67 13.21
CA VAL A 206 -8.08 -22.07 12.42
C VAL A 206 -7.69 -22.03 10.95
N ARG A 207 -8.46 -22.72 10.10
CA ARG A 207 -8.23 -22.78 8.64
C ARG A 207 -9.26 -21.96 7.86
N GLN A 208 -10.46 -21.85 8.41
CA GLN A 208 -11.57 -21.14 7.82
C GLN A 208 -12.24 -20.29 8.90
N VAL A 209 -12.72 -19.12 8.50
CA VAL A 209 -13.51 -18.24 9.36
C VAL A 209 -14.71 -17.71 8.58
N LYS A 210 -15.78 -17.41 9.32
CA LYS A 210 -16.93 -16.67 8.82
C LYS A 210 -16.71 -15.20 9.13
N VAL A 211 -16.76 -14.36 8.11
CA VAL A 211 -16.47 -12.93 8.19
C VAL A 211 -17.72 -12.15 7.81
N LYS A 212 -18.14 -11.23 8.67
CA LYS A 212 -19.23 -10.28 8.40
C LYS A 212 -18.64 -9.01 7.79
N THR A 213 -19.08 -8.69 6.57
CA THR A 213 -18.76 -7.43 5.86
C THR A 213 -19.91 -6.44 6.01
N LYS A 214 -19.78 -5.23 5.41
CA LYS A 214 -20.87 -4.25 5.38
C LYS A 214 -22.13 -4.78 4.68
N THR A 215 -21.98 -5.71 3.73
CA THR A 215 -23.08 -6.14 2.85
C THR A 215 -23.50 -7.60 3.07
N SER A 216 -22.56 -8.48 3.45
CA SER A 216 -22.83 -9.92 3.55
C SER A 216 -21.91 -10.65 4.52
N GLU A 217 -22.30 -11.87 4.90
CA GLU A 217 -21.43 -12.81 5.60
C GLU A 217 -20.77 -13.77 4.60
N LEU A 218 -19.45 -13.91 4.69
CA LEU A 218 -18.65 -14.69 3.77
C LEU A 218 -17.79 -15.70 4.54
N CYS A 219 -17.77 -16.95 4.07
CA CYS A 219 -16.77 -17.91 4.54
C CYS A 219 -15.49 -17.76 3.71
N ARG A 220 -14.35 -17.56 4.38
CA ARG A 220 -13.05 -17.37 3.73
C ARG A 220 -11.96 -18.18 4.42
N PRO A 221 -10.99 -18.73 3.65
CA PRO A 221 -9.81 -19.34 4.23
C PRO A 221 -8.91 -18.26 4.85
N VAL A 222 -8.22 -18.59 5.93
CA VAL A 222 -7.30 -17.65 6.62
C VAL A 222 -6.17 -17.12 5.72
N THR A 223 -5.85 -17.83 4.64
CA THR A 223 -4.85 -17.40 3.64
C THR A 223 -5.29 -16.20 2.80
N LYS A 224 -6.60 -15.93 2.76
CA LYS A 224 -7.20 -14.77 2.06
C LYS A 224 -7.55 -13.64 3.01
N LEU A 225 -7.04 -13.68 4.25
CA LEU A 225 -7.31 -12.69 5.29
C LEU A 225 -6.00 -12.13 5.82
N CYS A 226 -6.01 -10.84 6.11
CA CYS A 226 -4.95 -10.18 6.85
C CYS A 226 -5.54 -9.57 8.11
N LEU A 227 -4.94 -9.88 9.26
CA LEU A 227 -5.33 -9.27 10.53
C LEU A 227 -4.98 -7.78 10.48
N LEU A 228 -5.94 -6.92 10.81
CA LEU A 228 -5.76 -5.47 10.85
C LEU A 228 -5.87 -4.94 12.29
N GLN A 229 -6.79 -5.48 13.08
CA GLN A 229 -6.95 -5.17 14.49
C GLN A 229 -7.37 -6.42 15.24
N GLU A 230 -6.71 -6.66 16.38
CA GLU A 230 -7.06 -7.75 17.29
C GLU A 230 -8.37 -7.45 18.00
N SER A 231 -9.15 -8.49 18.33
CA SER A 231 -10.27 -8.34 19.25
C SER A 231 -9.76 -7.80 20.60
N GLU A 232 -10.29 -6.67 21.06
CA GLU A 232 -10.11 -6.25 22.44
C GLU A 232 -10.87 -7.27 23.31
N ASP A 233 -10.13 -8.04 24.11
CA ASP A 233 -10.69 -8.90 25.14
C ASP A 233 -11.44 -8.02 26.15
N TYR A 234 -12.77 -8.05 26.12
CA TYR A 234 -13.65 -7.52 27.18
C TYR A 234 -14.27 -8.68 27.95
#